data_AF-A0AAT9H7P0-F1
#
_entry.id   AF-A0AAT9H7P0-F1
#
_cell.length_a   1.000
_cell.length_b   1.000
_cell.length_c   1.000
_cell.angle_alpha   90.00
_cell.angle_beta   90.00
_cell.angle_gamma   90.00
#
_symmetry.space_group_name_H-M   'P 1'
#
loop_
_entity.id
_entity.type
_entity.pdbx_description
1 polymer ?
#
loop_
_entity_poly.entity_id
_entity_poly.type
_entity_poly.pdbx_seq_one_letter_code
_entity_poly.pdbx_strand_id
1 'polypeptide(L)'
;MTWAEKEKAELTFKKLSEDYQTTRFETSSLEIEAILKGVLAELKAADVVLDALPDGPTKEDELKKKVKLEYKKFLLENRKVSYGVVALLQKELDLQRVNNELEEVEEFISAVTTRKATL
;
A
#
# COMPACT_ATOMS: atom_id res chain seq x y z
N MET A 1 -5.20 34.84 15.07
CA MET A 1 -5.35 34.10 13.80
C MET A 1 -4.03 33.50 13.36
N THR A 2 -2.89 34.12 13.70
CA THR A 2 -1.54 33.57 13.48
C THR A 2 -1.35 32.12 13.93
N TRP A 3 -1.92 31.68 15.06
CA TRP A 3 -1.83 30.28 15.49
C TRP A 3 -2.60 29.32 14.56
N ALA A 4 -3.85 29.63 14.21
CA ALA A 4 -4.65 28.76 13.34
C ALA A 4 -4.11 28.73 11.89
N GLU A 5 -3.59 29.86 11.39
CA GLU A 5 -2.89 29.91 10.10
C GLU A 5 -1.59 29.10 10.12
N LYS A 6 -0.86 29.11 11.25
CA LYS A 6 0.32 28.27 11.45
C LYS A 6 -0.05 26.79 11.48
N GLU A 7 -1.09 26.42 12.23
CA GLU A 7 -1.60 25.03 12.28
C GLU A 7 -1.99 24.55 10.87
N LYS A 8 -2.73 25.36 10.11
CA LYS A 8 -3.06 25.08 8.72
C LYS A 8 -1.81 24.82 7.87
N ALA A 9 -0.75 25.61 8.03
CA ALA A 9 0.50 25.42 7.29
C ALA A 9 1.21 24.11 7.67
N GLU A 10 1.23 23.76 8.96
CA GLU A 10 1.81 22.50 9.46
C GLU A 10 1.04 21.28 8.95
N LEU A 11 -0.30 21.32 9.01
CA LEU A 11 -1.17 20.27 8.46
C LEU A 11 -1.04 20.15 6.95
N THR A 12 -0.88 21.26 6.22
CA THR A 12 -0.65 21.23 4.76
C THR A 12 0.68 20.54 4.42
N PHE A 13 1.73 20.80 5.20
CA PHE A 13 3.01 20.11 5.04
C PHE A 13 2.89 18.61 5.36
N LYS A 14 2.20 18.26 6.44
CA LYS A 14 1.93 16.86 6.83
C LYS A 14 1.16 16.13 5.73
N LYS A 15 0.12 16.75 5.17
CA LYS A 15 -0.67 16.21 4.05
C LYS A 15 0.22 15.83 2.88
N LEU A 16 1.11 16.74 2.45
CA LEU A 16 2.04 16.47 1.34
C LEU A 16 2.90 15.23 1.58
N SER A 17 3.35 15.03 2.82
CA SER A 17 4.13 13.83 3.18
C SER A 17 3.29 12.55 3.11
N GLU A 18 2.06 12.58 3.63
CA GLU A 18 1.15 11.43 3.61
C GLU A 18 0.66 11.09 2.18
N ASP A 19 0.39 12.10 1.35
CA ASP A 19 0.04 11.92 -0.07
C ASP A 19 1.17 11.19 -0.82
N TYR A 20 2.42 11.62 -0.61
CA TYR A 20 3.59 10.99 -1.22
C TYR A 20 3.75 9.53 -0.76
N GLN A 21 3.57 9.27 0.54
CA GLN A 21 3.65 7.91 1.07
C GLN A 21 2.54 7.03 0.51
N THR A 22 1.30 7.52 0.48
CA THR A 22 0.14 6.78 -0.01
C THR A 22 0.35 6.38 -1.48
N THR A 23 0.72 7.33 -2.35
CA THR A 23 1.02 7.07 -3.77
C THR A 23 2.09 5.98 -3.96
N ARG A 24 3.14 6.00 -3.12
CA ARG A 24 4.22 5.00 -3.16
C ARG A 24 3.72 3.61 -2.75
N PHE A 25 2.85 3.53 -1.75
CA PHE A 25 2.25 2.29 -1.29
C PHE A 25 1.23 1.75 -2.29
N GLU A 26 0.47 2.60 -2.99
CA GLU A 26 -0.43 2.18 -4.07
C GLU A 26 0.32 1.42 -5.15
N THR A 27 1.39 2.03 -5.68
CA THR A 27 2.23 1.43 -6.71
C THR A 27 2.83 0.10 -6.22
N SER A 28 3.42 0.11 -5.01
CA SER A 28 4.09 -1.07 -4.45
C SER A 28 3.11 -2.22 -4.17
N SER A 29 1.91 -1.91 -3.67
CA SER A 29 0.87 -2.90 -3.37
C SER A 29 0.40 -3.60 -4.64
N LEU A 30 0.13 -2.83 -5.70
CA LEU A 30 -0.29 -3.36 -7.00
C LEU A 30 0.79 -4.25 -7.62
N GLU A 31 2.06 -3.83 -7.58
CA GLU A 31 3.18 -4.64 -8.07
C GLU A 31 3.30 -5.97 -7.32
N ILE A 32 3.23 -5.95 -5.99
CA ILE A 32 3.31 -7.17 -5.17
C ILE A 32 2.17 -8.12 -5.51
N GLU A 33 0.94 -7.62 -5.63
CA GLU A 33 -0.20 -8.47 -5.98
C GLU A 33 -0.11 -9.05 -7.39
N ALA A 34 0.36 -8.27 -8.36
CA ALA A 34 0.54 -8.73 -9.74
C ALA A 34 1.58 -9.86 -9.80
N ILE A 35 2.73 -9.67 -9.16
CA ILE A 35 3.80 -10.67 -9.13
C ILE A 35 3.33 -11.93 -8.39
N LEU A 36 2.64 -11.78 -7.25
CA LEU A 36 2.11 -12.91 -6.49
C LEU A 36 1.12 -13.73 -7.33
N LYS A 37 0.19 -13.07 -8.05
CA LYS A 37 -0.74 -13.76 -8.97
C LYS A 37 0.00 -14.54 -10.05
N GLY A 38 1.07 -13.97 -10.63
CA GLY A 38 1.92 -14.65 -11.60
C GLY A 38 2.60 -15.89 -11.01
N VAL A 39 3.23 -15.77 -9.85
CA VAL A 39 3.89 -16.90 -9.16
C VAL A 39 2.90 -18.01 -8.80
N LEU A 40 1.69 -17.66 -8.37
CA LEU A 40 0.64 -18.64 -8.08
C LEU A 40 0.16 -19.37 -9.35
N ALA A 41 0.10 -18.68 -10.49
CA ALA A 41 -0.23 -19.32 -11.77
C ALA A 41 0.89 -20.26 -12.24
N GLU A 42 2.15 -19.84 -12.10
CA GLU A 42 3.32 -20.67 -12.41
C GLU A 42 3.38 -21.91 -11.50
N LEU A 43 3.09 -21.77 -10.20
CA LEU A 43 3.01 -22.91 -9.27
C LEU A 43 1.94 -23.92 -9.70
N LYS A 44 0.74 -23.45 -10.05
CA LYS A 44 -0.33 -24.32 -10.56
C LYS A 44 0.07 -25.04 -11.84
N ALA A 45 0.76 -24.36 -12.76
CA ALA A 45 1.27 -24.98 -13.97
C ALA A 45 2.34 -26.03 -13.66
N ALA A 46 3.25 -25.74 -12.72
CA ALA A 46 4.27 -26.68 -12.28
C ALA A 46 3.66 -27.94 -11.65
N ASP A 47 2.57 -27.81 -10.87
CA ASP A 47 1.84 -28.95 -10.32
C ASP A 47 1.29 -29.86 -11.43
N VAL A 48 0.64 -29.28 -12.45
CA VAL A 48 0.12 -30.04 -13.59
C VAL A 48 1.23 -30.78 -14.35
N VAL A 49 2.38 -30.14 -14.55
CA VAL A 49 3.53 -30.76 -15.22
C VAL A 49 4.11 -31.89 -14.38
N LEU A 50 4.27 -31.68 -13.06
CA LEU A 50 4.80 -32.70 -12.15
C LEU A 50 3.90 -33.93 -12.07
N ASP A 51 2.58 -33.75 -12.09
CA ASP A 51 1.61 -34.85 -12.08
C ASP A 51 1.65 -35.66 -13.38
N ALA A 52 1.98 -35.02 -14.51
CA ALA A 52 2.08 -35.66 -15.81
C ALA A 52 3.42 -36.38 -16.05
N LEU A 53 4.48 -36.02 -15.30
CA LEU A 53 5.82 -36.56 -15.50
C LEU A 53 6.03 -37.90 -14.77
N PRO A 54 6.62 -38.91 -15.45
CA PRO A 54 7.09 -40.11 -14.78
C PRO A 54 8.28 -39.80 -13.88
N ASP A 55 8.53 -40.66 -12.90
CA ASP A 55 9.66 -40.48 -12.00
C ASP A 55 10.99 -40.59 -12.77
N GLY A 56 11.90 -39.67 -12.47
CA GLY A 56 13.16 -39.55 -13.17
C GLY A 56 13.78 -38.15 -13.02
N PRO A 57 14.96 -37.94 -13.61
CA PRO A 57 15.73 -36.71 -13.44
C PRO A 57 14.97 -35.44 -13.87
N THR A 58 14.13 -35.54 -14.90
CA THR A 58 13.31 -34.41 -15.37
C THR A 58 12.27 -33.99 -14.33
N LYS A 59 11.64 -34.94 -13.63
CA LYS A 59 10.68 -34.64 -12.56
C LYS A 59 11.36 -34.03 -11.34
N GLU A 60 12.56 -34.50 -11.01
CA GLU A 60 13.38 -33.89 -9.94
C GLU A 60 13.76 -32.44 -10.25
N ASP A 61 14.07 -32.12 -11.50
CA ASP A 61 14.39 -30.75 -11.91
C ASP A 61 13.16 -29.82 -11.86
N GLU A 62 11.99 -30.31 -12.24
CA GLU A 62 10.74 -29.57 -12.06
C GLU A 62 10.37 -29.38 -10.58
N LEU A 63 10.65 -30.37 -9.72
CA LEU A 63 10.50 -30.22 -8.26
C LEU A 63 11.39 -29.09 -7.72
N LYS A 64 12.66 -29.02 -8.16
CA LYS A 64 13.57 -27.92 -7.77
C LYS A 64 13.05 -26.56 -8.23
N LYS A 65 12.45 -26.47 -9.42
CA LYS A 65 11.84 -25.23 -9.92
C LYS A 65 10.62 -24.85 -9.08
N LYS A 66 9.75 -25.81 -8.74
CA LYS A 66 8.61 -25.59 -7.84
C LYS A 66 9.06 -25.04 -6.48
N VAL A 67 10.08 -25.63 -5.85
CA VAL A 67 10.63 -25.14 -4.57
C VAL A 67 11.11 -23.68 -4.67
N LYS A 68 11.76 -23.30 -5.78
CA LYS A 68 12.16 -21.89 -6.00
C LYS A 68 10.95 -20.95 -6.10
N LEU A 69 9.88 -21.40 -6.77
CA LEU A 69 8.63 -20.63 -6.87
C LEU A 69 7.92 -20.51 -5.52
N GLU A 70 7.90 -21.58 -4.72
CA GLU A 70 7.36 -21.57 -3.34
C GLU A 70 8.12 -20.59 -2.45
N TYR A 71 9.45 -20.59 -2.53
CA TYR A 71 10.27 -19.63 -1.80
C TYR A 71 9.99 -18.18 -2.26
N LYS A 72 9.86 -17.95 -3.57
CA LYS A 72 9.48 -16.63 -4.10
C LYS A 72 8.09 -16.20 -3.62
N LYS A 73 7.12 -17.10 -3.60
CA LYS A 73 5.78 -16.87 -3.04
C LYS A 73 5.88 -16.43 -1.57
N PHE A 74 6.62 -17.19 -0.75
CA PHE A 74 6.82 -16.87 0.66
C PHE A 74 7.39 -15.45 0.87
N LEU A 75 8.43 -15.07 0.12
CA LEU A 75 9.01 -13.73 0.19
C LEU A 75 7.99 -12.63 -0.18
N LEU A 76 7.17 -12.86 -1.20
CA LEU A 76 6.14 -11.92 -1.65
C LEU A 76 5.00 -11.81 -0.64
N GLU A 77 4.58 -12.90 -0.03
CA GLU A 77 3.56 -12.90 1.03
C GLU A 77 4.05 -12.12 2.26
N ASN A 78 5.32 -12.32 2.65
CA ASN A 78 5.91 -11.54 3.74
C ASN A 78 5.98 -10.03 3.39
N ARG A 79 6.40 -9.70 2.16
CA ARG A 79 6.44 -8.30 1.69
C ARG A 79 5.04 -7.68 1.61
N LYS A 80 4.01 -8.47 1.29
CA LYS A 80 2.60 -8.04 1.26
C LYS A 80 2.11 -7.58 2.63
N VAL A 81 2.66 -8.10 3.74
CA VAL A 81 2.31 -7.62 5.09
C VAL A 81 2.69 -6.15 5.27
N SER A 82 3.87 -5.75 4.78
CA SER A 82 4.39 -4.39 4.97
C SER A 82 4.00 -3.40 3.87
N TYR A 83 3.70 -3.87 2.67
CA TYR A 83 3.47 -3.02 1.49
C TYR A 83 2.24 -3.41 0.66
N GLY A 84 1.45 -4.37 1.12
CA GLY A 84 0.22 -4.77 0.44
C GLY A 84 -0.96 -3.87 0.77
N VAL A 85 -2.14 -4.30 0.31
CA VAL A 85 -3.40 -3.53 0.40
C VAL A 85 -3.70 -3.06 1.82
N VAL A 86 -3.45 -3.87 2.86
CA VAL A 86 -3.71 -3.45 4.25
C VAL A 86 -2.82 -2.29 4.67
N ALA A 87 -1.54 -2.32 4.29
CA ALA A 87 -0.61 -1.24 4.60
C ALA A 87 -0.95 0.04 3.81
N LEU A 88 -1.43 -0.12 2.57
CA LEU A 88 -1.98 0.99 1.78
C LEU A 88 -3.21 1.60 2.46
N LEU A 89 -4.20 0.80 2.86
CA LEU A 89 -5.41 1.27 3.56
C LEU A 89 -5.07 2.06 4.83
N GLN A 90 -4.01 1.65 5.54
CA GLN A 90 -3.54 2.40 6.70
C GLN A 90 -3.00 3.79 6.32
N LYS A 91 -2.29 3.90 5.19
CA LYS A 91 -1.80 5.18 4.69
C LYS A 91 -2.93 6.09 4.18
N GLU A 92 -3.90 5.52 3.50
CA GLU A 92 -5.12 6.24 3.10
C GLU A 92 -5.90 6.77 4.31
N LEU A 93 -5.99 5.99 5.40
CA LEU A 93 -6.61 6.43 6.65
C LEU A 93 -5.83 7.59 7.30
N ASP A 94 -4.50 7.50 7.35
CA ASP A 94 -3.65 8.57 7.90
C ASP A 94 -3.80 9.87 7.10
N LEU A 95 -3.82 9.77 5.77
CA LEU A 95 -4.07 10.90 4.87
C LEU A 95 -5.47 11.50 5.10
N GLN A 96 -6.50 10.66 5.21
CA GLN A 96 -7.86 11.14 5.42
C GLN A 96 -8.01 11.87 6.75
N ARG A 97 -7.34 11.41 7.81
CA ARG A 97 -7.30 12.11 9.10
C ARG A 97 -6.73 13.52 8.96
N VAL A 98 -5.62 13.67 8.25
CA VAL A 98 -5.01 14.99 8.01
C VAL A 98 -5.93 15.89 7.17
N ASN A 99 -6.61 15.34 6.17
CA ASN A 99 -7.58 16.11 5.39
C ASN A 99 -8.74 16.61 6.26
N ASN A 100 -9.30 15.76 7.12
CA ASN A 100 -10.37 16.15 8.02
C ASN A 100 -9.91 17.23 9.03
N GLU A 101 -8.73 17.05 9.65
CA GLU A 101 -8.16 18.05 10.56
C GLU A 101 -7.95 19.41 9.87
N LEU A 102 -7.50 19.39 8.61
CA LEU A 102 -7.30 20.61 7.82
C LEU A 102 -8.63 21.30 7.51
N GLU A 103 -9.66 20.55 7.14
CA GLU A 103 -11.01 21.07 6.91
C GLU A 103 -11.58 21.75 8.17
N GLU A 104 -11.48 21.10 9.34
CA GLU A 104 -11.92 21.68 10.62
C GLU A 104 -11.19 22.99 10.96
N VAL A 105 -9.87 23.06 10.72
CA VAL A 105 -9.08 24.28 10.95
C VAL A 105 -9.49 25.40 9.99
N GLU A 106 -9.76 25.08 8.72
CA GLU A 106 -10.25 26.05 7.74
C GLU A 106 -11.63 26.61 8.10
N GLU A 107 -12.55 25.74 8.54
CA GLU A 107 -13.87 26.14 9.03
C GLU A 107 -13.74 27.08 10.24
N PHE A 108 -12.87 26.75 11.21
CA PHE A 108 -12.61 27.59 12.36
C PHE A 108 -12.08 28.97 11.97
N ILE A 109 -11.09 29.04 11.07
CA ILE A 109 -10.54 30.31 10.58
C ILE A 109 -11.64 31.13 9.90
N SER A 110 -12.47 30.50 9.07
CA SER A 110 -13.59 31.15 8.38
C SER A 110 -14.61 31.73 9.36
N ALA A 111 -15.02 30.95 10.36
CA ALA A 111 -15.97 31.37 11.40
C ALA A 111 -15.44 32.56 12.21
N VAL A 112 -14.17 32.52 12.64
CA VAL A 112 -13.54 33.63 13.38
C VAL A 112 -13.42 34.88 12.52
N THR A 113 -13.04 34.73 11.25
CA THR A 113 -12.90 35.87 10.31
C THR A 113 -14.26 36.53 10.08
N THR A 114 -15.31 35.74 9.87
CA THR A 114 -16.67 36.23 9.71
C THR A 114 -17.15 36.98 10.95
N ARG A 115 -16.96 36.40 12.15
CA ARG A 115 -17.33 37.06 13.41
C ARG A 115 -16.59 38.38 13.62
N LYS A 116 -15.31 38.45 13.24
CA LYS A 116 -14.52 39.68 13.32
C LYS A 116 -15.00 40.76 12.37
N ALA A 117 -15.52 40.39 11.19
CA ALA A 117 -16.06 41.37 10.23
C ALA A 117 -17.37 42.01 10.70
N THR A 118 -18.07 41.38 11.66
CA THR A 118 -19.33 41.88 12.23
C THR A 118 -19.18 42.67 13.54
N LEU A 119 -17.95 42.88 14.00
CA LEU A 119 -17.60 43.62 15.22
C LEU A 119 -16.85 44.91 14.86
#